data_AF-A0A1M5TAL4-F1
#
_entry.id   AF-A0A1M5TAL4-F1
#
_cell.length_a   1.000
_cell.length_b   1.000
_cell.length_c   1.000
_cell.angle_alpha   90.00
_cell.angle_beta   90.00
_cell.angle_gamma   90.00
#
_symmetry.space_group_name_H-M   'P 1'
#
loop_
_entity.id
_entity.type
_entity.pdbx_description
1 polymer ?
#
loop_
_entity_poly.entity_id
_entity_poly.type
_entity_poly.pdbx_seq_one_letter_code
_entity_poly.pdbx_strand_id
1 'polypeptide(L)' 'MTTQTTLLCKGEAVRHNKKAEWGIGKITDVNSCGTIRVLFAGFPEVSIAKGSKYLVKVKAKQ' A
#
# COMPACT_ATOMS: atom_id res chain seq x y z
N MET A 1 16.03 17.95 5.82
CA MET A 1 15.39 17.30 4.66
C MET A 1 14.48 16.21 5.19
N THR A 2 13.20 16.49 5.42
CA THR A 2 12.26 15.49 5.93
C THR A 2 11.84 14.59 4.78
N THR A 3 12.55 13.47 4.60
CA THR A 3 12.06 12.38 3.74
C THR A 3 10.74 11.92 4.35
N GLN A 4 9.64 12.33 3.74
CA GLN A 4 8.30 11.92 4.10
C GLN A 4 8.16 10.44 3.69
N THR A 5 8.80 9.56 4.45
CA THR A 5 8.57 8.12 4.38
C THR A 5 7.19 7.92 4.98
N THR A 6 6.17 7.96 4.13
CA THR A 6 4.81 7.60 4.51
C THR A 6 4.85 6.18 5.06
N LEU A 7 4.89 6.07 6.38
CA LEU A 7 4.79 4.83 7.12
C LEU A 7 3.42 4.23 6.79
N LEU A 8 3.46 3.20 5.96
CA LEU A 8 2.30 2.42 5.59
C LEU A 8 2.05 1.41 6.71
N CYS A 9 0.85 1.44 7.28
CA CYS A 9 0.48 0.60 8.41
C CYS A 9 -0.57 -0.44 8.00
N LYS A 10 -0.61 -1.56 8.73
CA LYS A 10 -1.65 -2.57 8.57
C LYS A 10 -3.04 -1.95 8.78
N GLY A 11 -4.00 -2.33 7.94
CA GLY A 11 -5.38 -1.86 7.97
C GLY A 11 -5.65 -0.64 7.09
N GLU A 12 -4.60 0.03 6.60
CA GLU A 12 -4.72 1.22 5.77
C GLU A 12 -5.13 0.90 4.34
N ALA A 13 -5.87 1.81 3.73
CA ALA A 13 -6.21 1.75 2.32
C ALA A 13 -5.08 2.38 1.48
N VAL A 14 -4.63 1.64 0.47
CA VAL A 14 -3.58 2.06 -0.45
C VAL A 14 -4.01 1.80 -1.89
N ARG A 15 -3.42 2.56 -2.81
CA ARG A 15 -3.57 2.35 -4.25
C ARG A 15 -2.21 2.16 -4.88
N HIS A 16 -2.11 1.25 -5.84
CA HIS A 16 -0.89 1.11 -6.62
C HIS A 16 -0.80 2.20 -7.69
N ASN A 17 0.24 3.03 -7.65
CA ASN A 17 0.41 4.16 -8.58
C ASN A 17 0.55 3.69 -10.04
N LYS A 18 1.30 2.61 -10.26
CA LYS A 18 1.61 2.09 -11.60
C LYS A 18 0.55 1.14 -12.17
N LYS A 19 -0.35 0.65 -11.32
CA LYS A 19 -1.39 -0.34 -11.65
C LYS A 19 -2.71 0.13 -11.07
N ALA A 20 -3.16 1.25 -11.63
CA ALA A 20 -4.44 1.87 -11.28
C ALA A 20 -5.63 0.91 -11.46
N GLU A 21 -5.49 -0.07 -12.36
CA GLU A 21 -6.45 -1.16 -12.63
C GLU A 21 -6.73 -2.07 -11.42
N TRP A 22 -5.78 -2.21 -10.48
CA TRP A 22 -5.99 -3.01 -9.26
C TRP A 22 -6.90 -2.33 -8.24
N GLY A 23 -7.24 -1.06 -8.47
CA GLY A 23 -8.11 -0.30 -7.58
C GLY A 23 -7.50 -0.02 -6.21
N ILE A 24 -8.35 0.06 -5.20
CA ILE A 24 -7.95 0.28 -3.82
C ILE A 24 -7.71 -1.08 -3.15
N GLY A 25 -6.53 -1.23 -2.55
CA GLY A 25 -6.17 -2.37 -1.73
C GLY A 25 -6.05 -2.00 -0.26
N LYS A 26 -6.20 -2.99 0.61
CA LYS A 26 -6.03 -2.85 2.05
C LYS A 26 -4.75 -3.53 2.47
N ILE A 27 -3.92 -2.85 3.25
CA ILE A 27 -2.71 -3.45 3.80
C ILE A 27 -3.11 -4.51 4.83
N THR A 28 -2.74 -5.76 4.57
CA THR A 28 -2.96 -6.89 5.46
C THR A 28 -1.77 -7.14 6.37
N ASP A 29 -0.56 -6.83 5.90
CA ASP A 29 0.67 -7.02 6.66
C ASP A 29 1.78 -6.07 6.21
N VAL A 30 2.65 -5.68 7.14
CA VAL A 30 3.82 -4.83 6.88
C VAL A 30 5.02 -5.50 7.50
N ASN A 31 5.93 -5.99 6.67
CA ASN A 31 7.14 -6.64 7.14
C ASN A 31 8.24 -5.61 7.36
N SER A 32 9.07 -5.79 8.40
CA SER A 32 10.18 -4.89 8.76
C SER A 32 11.22 -4.73 7.64
N CYS A 33 11.27 -5.66 6.68
CA CYS A 33 12.14 -5.59 5.52
C CYS A 33 11.64 -4.59 4.43
N GLY A 34 10.50 -3.93 4.64
CA GLY A 34 9.91 -3.00 3.66
C GLY A 34 9.04 -3.67 2.60
N THR A 35 8.67 -4.94 2.81
CA THR A 35 7.68 -5.66 2.01
C THR A 35 6.31 -5.50 2.65
N ILE A 36 5.33 -5.09 1.84
CA ILE A 36 3.97 -4.81 2.29
C ILE A 36 3.02 -5.76 1.56
N ARG A 37 2.16 -6.45 2.31
CA ARG A 37 1.10 -7.28 1.74
C ARG A 37 -0.18 -6.47 1.65
N VAL A 38 -0.76 -6.48 0.46
CA VAL A 38 -1.95 -5.72 0.14
C VAL A 38 -2.97 -6.63 -0.52
N LEU A 39 -4.18 -6.62 0.00
CA LEU A 39 -5.33 -7.28 -0.61
C LEU A 39 -6.11 -6.26 -1.44
N PHE A 40 -6.11 -6.43 -2.76
CA PHE A 40 -6.83 -5.55 -3.69
C PHE A 40 -8.24 -6.08 -3.93
N ALA A 41 -9.21 -5.18 -4.09
CA ALA A 41 -10.60 -5.57 -4.36
C ALA A 41 -10.69 -6.30 -5.72
N GLY A 42 -11.10 -7.57 -5.71
CA GLY A 42 -11.19 -8.39 -6.91
C GLY A 42 -9.88 -9.05 -7.37
N PHE A 43 -8.80 -8.90 -6.59
CA PHE A 43 -7.50 -9.52 -6.85
C PHE A 43 -7.00 -10.27 -5.61
N PRO A 44 -6.16 -11.31 -5.78
CA PRO A 44 -5.54 -12.00 -4.66
C PRO A 44 -4.61 -11.07 -3.86
N GLU A 45 -4.23 -11.50 -2.66
CA GLU A 45 -3.21 -10.80 -1.87
C GLU A 45 -1.89 -10.75 -2.64
N VAL A 46 -1.34 -9.55 -2.79
CA VAL A 46 -0.04 -9.34 -3.45
C VAL A 46 0.97 -8.80 -2.47
N SER A 47 2.21 -9.28 -2.61
CA SER A 47 3.36 -8.81 -1.85
C SER A 47 4.12 -7.76 -2.66
N ILE A 48 4.20 -6.55 -2.13
CA ILE A 48 4.88 -5.42 -2.78
C ILE A 48 6.14 -5.09 -1.98
N ALA A 49 7.30 -5.43 -2.57
CA ALA A 49 8.58 -5.00 -2.05
C ALA A 49 8.77 -3.49 -2.28
N LYS A 50 9.32 -2.77 -1.30
CA LYS A 50 9.42 -1.29 -1.32
C LYS A 50 8.06 -0.62 -1.54
N GLY A 51 7.05 -1.10 -0.81
CA GLY A 51 5.66 -0.65 -0.95
C GLY A 51 5.52 0.87 -0.91
N SER A 52 6.26 1.59 -0.08
CA SER A 52 6.24 3.06 -0.01
C SER A 52 6.62 3.78 -1.31
N LYS A 53 7.27 3.11 -2.28
CA LYS A 53 7.61 3.69 -3.60
C LYS A 53 6.48 3.55 -4.62
N TYR A 54 5.67 2.50 -4.50
CA TYR A 54 4.67 2.13 -5.51
C TYR A 54 3.23 2.23 -5.00
N LEU A 55 3.04 2.23 -3.68
CA LEU A 55 1.77 2.34 -3.01
C LEU A 55 1.60 3.76 -2.48
N VAL A 56 0.44 4.34 -2.80
CA VAL A 56 0.03 5.65 -2.31
C VAL A 56 -1.10 5.42 -1.32
N LYS A 57 -0.95 5.95 -0.10
CA LYS A 57 -2.03 5.97 0.89
C LYS A 57 -3.19 6.77 0.33
N VAL A 58 -4.35 6.14 0.17
CA VAL A 58 -5.59 6.87 -0.10
C VAL A 58 -6.12 7.34 1.25
N LYS A 59 -6.05 8.65 1.50
CA LYS A 59 -6.81 9.23 2.60
C LYS A 59 -8.28 8.99 2.28
N ALA A 60 -8.99 8.25 3.14
CA ALA A 60 -10.43 8.44 3.24
C ALA A 60 -10.61 9.94 3.54
N LYS A 61 -11.26 10.67 2.63
CA LYS A 61 -11.68 12.04 2.96
C LYS A 61 -12.49 11.93 4.25
N GLN A 62 -12.01 12.55 5.33
CA GLN A 62 -12.86 12.94 6.45
C GLN A 62 -13.93 13.90 5.94
#